data_AF-A0A842Q833-F1
#
_entry.id   AF-A0A842Q833-F1
#
_cell.length_a   1.000
_cell.length_b   1.000
_cell.length_c   1.000
_cell.angle_alpha   90.00
_cell.angle_beta   90.00
_cell.angle_gamma   90.00
#
_symmetry.space_group_name_H-M   'P 1'
#
loop_
_entity.id
_entity.type
_entity.pdbx_description
1 polymer ?
#
loop_
_entity_poly.entity_id
_entity_poly.type
_entity_poly.pdbx_seq_one_letter_code
_entity_poly.pdbx_strand_id
1 'polypeptide(L)'
;MSLFGPFIHKNKDGEKFFLHMSQKGERKLYYFSKDPRGALNSLPSGFEVFENEDSGLPMLRKKEGGFLGGILGKSSKKEESKA
;
A
#
# COMPACT_ATOMS: atom_id res chain seq x y z
N MET A 1 12.49 15.27 11.65
CA MET A 1 11.23 14.57 11.96
C MET A 1 10.54 14.27 10.63
N SER A 2 10.32 13.00 10.29
CA SER A 2 9.62 12.64 9.04
C SER A 2 8.14 12.99 9.15
N LEU A 3 7.65 13.80 8.22
CA LEU A 3 6.27 14.32 8.12
C LEU A 3 5.25 13.29 7.59
N PHE A 4 5.65 12.05 7.37
CA PHE A 4 4.81 11.02 6.77
C PHE A 4 4.46 9.99 7.85
N GLY A 5 3.21 10.04 8.32
CA GLY A 5 2.66 9.05 9.24
C GLY A 5 2.52 7.66 8.60
N PRO A 6 2.06 6.66 9.38
CA PRO A 6 1.87 5.31 8.88
C PRO A 6 0.78 5.26 7.80
N PHE A 7 0.86 4.27 6.91
CA PHE A 7 -0.18 4.00 5.93
C PHE A 7 -1.42 3.46 6.64
N ILE A 8 -2.55 4.15 6.49
CA ILE A 8 -3.83 3.81 7.14
C ILE A 8 -4.86 3.46 6.07
N HIS A 9 -5.55 2.34 6.26
CA HIS A 9 -6.72 1.97 5.49
C HIS A 9 -7.93 1.87 6.42
N LYS A 10 -9.08 2.39 5.96
CA LYS A 10 -10.35 2.29 6.68
C LYS A 10 -11.21 1.27 5.93
N ASN A 11 -11.65 0.21 6.61
CA ASN A 11 -12.53 -0.79 6.02
C ASN A 11 -13.98 -0.27 5.89
N LYS A 12 -14.89 -1.06 5.32
CA LYS A 12 -16.31 -0.70 5.16
C LYS A 12 -17.02 -0.40 6.49
N ASP A 13 -16.67 -1.11 7.56
CA ASP A 13 -17.22 -0.89 8.91
C ASP A 13 -16.67 0.36 9.61
N GLY A 14 -15.63 0.94 9.02
CA GLY A 14 -14.98 2.15 9.48
C GLY A 14 -13.87 1.96 10.50
N GLU A 15 -13.44 0.73 10.70
CA GLU A 15 -12.26 0.39 11.48
C GLU A 15 -10.98 0.77 10.73
N LYS A 16 -9.99 1.28 11.48
CA LYS A 16 -8.70 1.67 10.94
C LYS A 16 -7.70 0.53 11.08
N PHE A 17 -7.01 0.24 9.99
CA PHE A 17 -5.92 -0.70 9.95
C PHE A 17 -4.66 -0.03 9.40
N PHE A 18 -3.52 -0.45 9.94
CA PHE A 18 -2.20 0.02 9.58
C PHE A 18 -1.47 -1.08 8.82
N LEU A 19 -0.67 -0.72 7.83
CA LEU A 19 0.10 -1.67 7.04
C LEU A 19 1.37 -2.10 7.78
N HIS A 20 1.63 -3.39 7.87
CA HIS A 20 2.83 -3.96 8.48
C HIS A 20 3.57 -4.87 7.50
N MET A 21 4.84 -5.13 7.81
CA MET A 21 5.65 -6.14 7.12
C MET A 21 6.32 -7.03 8.15
N SER A 22 6.17 -8.33 7.98
CA SER A 22 6.98 -9.33 8.67
C SER A 22 7.88 -10.03 7.67
N GLN A 23 9.13 -10.25 8.03
CA GLN A 23 10.10 -10.98 7.21
C GLN A 23 10.46 -12.29 7.90
N LYS A 24 10.25 -13.41 7.19
CA LYS A 24 10.62 -14.74 7.66
C LYS A 24 11.57 -15.37 6.63
N GLY A 25 12.87 -15.29 6.91
CA GLY A 25 13.91 -15.61 5.93
C GLY A 25 13.89 -14.64 4.74
N GLU A 26 13.81 -15.17 3.53
CA GLU A 26 13.71 -14.39 2.29
C GLU A 26 12.28 -13.93 1.96
N ARG A 27 11.28 -14.47 2.67
CA ARG A 27 9.87 -14.17 2.40
C ARG A 27 9.42 -12.96 3.19
N LYS A 28 8.84 -11.98 2.48
CA LYS A 28 8.16 -10.82 3.06
C LYS A 28 6.66 -11.05 3.05
N LEU A 29 6.03 -10.90 4.20
CA LEU A 29 4.58 -10.94 4.37
C LEU A 29 4.10 -9.54 4.72
N TYR A 30 3.21 -9.00 3.89
CA TYR A 30 2.52 -7.74 4.16
C TYR A 30 1.12 -8.03 4.69
N TYR A 31 0.73 -7.34 5.76
CA TYR A 31 -0.56 -7.56 6.41
C TYR A 31 -1.05 -6.27 7.09
N PHE A 32 -2.35 -6.23 7.37
CA PHE A 32 -2.98 -5.13 8.07
C PHE A 32 -3.23 -5.48 9.53
N SER A 33 -2.99 -4.54 10.44
CA SER A 33 -3.18 -4.69 11.89
C SER A 33 -3.80 -3.42 12.49
N LYS A 34 -4.48 -3.53 13.63
CA LYS A 34 -5.02 -2.37 14.38
C LYS A 34 -3.93 -1.62 15.16
N ASP A 35 -2.72 -2.19 15.30
CA ASP A 35 -1.60 -1.55 15.98
C ASP A 35 -0.88 -0.55 15.05
N PRO A 36 -0.76 0.74 15.41
CA PRO A 36 0.00 1.71 14.62
C PRO A 36 1.53 1.55 14.74
N ARG A 37 2.04 0.84 15.75
CA ARG A 37 3.48 0.76 16.04
C ARG A 37 4.19 -0.13 15.02
N GLY A 38 5.25 0.39 14.40
CA GLY A 38 6.02 -0.38 13.40
C GLY A 38 5.32 -0.52 12.05
N ALA A 39 4.24 0.23 11.84
CA ALA A 39 3.57 0.29 10.56
C ALA A 39 4.45 0.93 9.48
N LEU A 40 4.31 0.47 8.25
CA LEU A 40 4.92 1.06 7.08
C LEU A 40 4.23 2.37 6.72
N ASN A 41 5.01 3.31 6.18
CA ASN A 41 4.50 4.62 5.78
C ASN A 41 3.88 4.61 4.38
N SER A 42 4.09 3.54 3.61
CA SER A 42 3.65 3.46 2.21
C SER A 42 3.34 2.04 1.76
N LEU A 43 2.40 1.91 0.83
CA LEU A 43 2.09 0.66 0.16
C LEU A 43 3.25 0.25 -0.78
N PRO A 44 3.71 -1.01 -0.77
CA PRO A 44 4.72 -1.50 -1.70
C PRO A 44 4.27 -1.38 -3.16
N SER A 45 5.21 -1.03 -4.05
CA SER A 45 4.96 -0.97 -5.48
C SER A 45 4.44 -2.31 -6.02
N GLY A 46 3.47 -2.25 -6.92
CA GLY A 46 2.87 -3.43 -7.54
C GLY A 46 1.82 -4.15 -6.68
N PHE A 47 1.48 -3.62 -5.51
CA PHE A 47 0.37 -4.11 -4.69
C PHE A 47 -0.77 -3.11 -4.64
N GLU A 48 -1.98 -3.62 -4.41
CA GLU A 48 -3.16 -2.85 -4.06
C GLU A 48 -3.86 -3.45 -2.84
N VAL A 49 -4.58 -2.61 -2.13
CA VAL A 49 -5.42 -3.03 -1.00
C VAL A 49 -6.78 -3.43 -1.53
N PHE A 50 -7.25 -4.61 -1.14
CA PHE A 50 -8.61 -5.06 -1.36
C PHE A 50 -9.20 -5.49 -0.01
N GLU A 51 -10.51 -5.43 0.14
CA GLU A 51 -11.19 -5.85 1.37
C GLU A 51 -11.87 -7.19 1.12
N ASN A 52 -11.68 -8.15 2.02
CA ASN A 52 -12.42 -9.41 1.95
C ASN A 52 -13.90 -9.14 2.30
N GLU A 53 -14.81 -9.53 1.41
CA GLU A 53 -16.25 -9.30 1.61
C GLU A 53 -16.82 -10.08 2.79
N ASP A 54 -16.26 -11.26 3.09
CA ASP A 54 -16.72 -12.12 4.18
C ASP A 54 -16.27 -11.63 5.57
N SER A 55 -15.10 -10.99 5.66
CA SER A 55 -14.48 -10.62 6.95
C SER A 55 -14.26 -9.13 7.17
N GLY A 56 -14.44 -8.29 6.16
CA GLY A 56 -14.11 -6.86 6.21
C GLY A 56 -12.63 -6.57 6.42
N LEU A 57 -11.76 -7.59 6.33
CA LEU A 57 -10.33 -7.44 6.58
C LEU A 57 -9.62 -6.87 5.35
N PRO A 58 -8.86 -5.77 5.48
CA PRO A 58 -8.02 -5.27 4.40
C PRO A 58 -6.86 -6.23 4.13
N MET A 59 -6.65 -6.57 2.86
CA MET A 59 -5.62 -7.48 2.38
C MET A 59 -4.88 -6.88 1.19
N LEU A 60 -3.65 -7.34 0.94
CA LEU A 60 -2.88 -6.92 -0.24
C LEU A 60 -2.99 -7.98 -1.33
N ARG A 61 -3.26 -7.54 -2.55
CA ARG A 61 -3.09 -8.36 -3.76
C ARG A 61 -2.13 -7.69 -4.72
N LYS A 62 -1.53 -8.47 -5.61
CA LYS A 62 -0.73 -7.91 -6.70
C LYS A 62 -1.66 -7.18 -7.66
N LYS A 63 -1.28 -5.96 -8.07
CA LYS A 63 -1.94 -5.28 -9.19
C LYS A 63 -1.69 -6.11 -10.45
N GLU A 64 -2.75 -6.61 -11.06
CA GLU A 64 -2.67 -7.23 -12.38
C GLU A 64 -2.26 -6.14 -13.39
N GLY A 65 -0.98 -6.08 -13.73
CA GLY A 65 -0.41 -5.03 -14.60
C GLY A 65 1.10 -4.84 -14.53
N GLY A 66 1.80 -5.48 -13.58
CA GLY A 66 3.23 -5.25 -13.35
C GLY A 66 4.24 -5.90 -14.32
N PHE A 67 3.82 -6.73 -15.27
CA PHE A 67 4.76 -7.43 -16.18
C PHE A 67 4.48 -7.23 -17.69
N LEU A 68 3.34 -6.67 -18.07
CA LEU A 68 2.99 -6.36 -19.47
C LEU A 68 2.71 -4.87 -19.75
N GLY A 69 2.95 -3.98 -18.78
CA GLY A 69 2.81 -2.52 -18.95
C GLY A 69 4.13 -1.76 -19.17
N GLY A 70 5.28 -2.44 -19.08
CA GLY A 70 6.61 -1.82 -19.08
C GLY A 70 7.12 -1.28 -20.42
N ILE A 71 6.36 -1.40 -21.52
CA ILE A 71 6.72 -0.86 -22.85
C ILE A 71 5.83 0.32 -23.27
N LEU A 72 4.83 0.72 -22.49
CA LEU A 72 3.93 1.81 -22.92
C LEU A 72 3.33 2.60 -21.74
N GLY A 73 4.11 3.52 -21.17
CA GLY A 73 3.66 4.27 -19.99
C GLY A 73 4.39 5.57 -19.72
N LYS A 74 4.54 6.41 -20.75
CA LYS A 74 4.72 7.87 -20.72
C LYS A 74 5.13 8.53 -19.39
N SER A 75 6.34 9.08 -19.42
CA SER A 75 6.67 10.40 -18.89
C SER A 75 5.52 11.39 -19.10
N SER A 76 4.96 11.91 -18.01
CA SER A 76 4.18 13.15 -17.88
C SER A 76 3.64 13.16 -16.45
N LYS A 77 4.14 13.99 -15.54
CA LYS A 77 3.76 15.41 -15.32
C LYS A 77 4.43 15.76 -13.97
N LYS A 78 4.83 16.98 -13.60
CA LYS A 78 4.63 18.34 -14.08
C LYS A 78 5.56 19.16 -13.17
N GLU A 79 6.38 20.06 -13.69
CA GLU A 79 6.83 21.21 -12.89
C GLU A 79 6.63 22.45 -13.76
N GLU A 80 5.84 23.34 -13.20
CA GLU A 80 5.23 24.50 -13.82
C GLU A 80 5.90 25.72 -13.18
N SER A 81 6.22 26.73 -13.99
CA SER A 81 6.51 28.13 -13.61
C SER A 81 7.92 28.42 -13.07
N LYS A 82 8.66 29.33 -13.73
CA LYS A 82 8.69 30.77 -13.40
C LYS A 82 9.69 31.54 -14.29
N ALA A 83 9.31 32.78 -14.60
CA ALA A 83 10.03 33.88 -15.26
C ALA A 83 10.05 33.89 -16.79
#